data_AF-A0A4D4MFV4-F1
#
_entry.id   AF-A0A4D4MFV4-F1
#
_cell.length_a   1.000
_cell.length_b   1.000
_cell.length_c   1.000
_cell.angle_alpha   90.00
_cell.angle_beta   90.00
_cell.angle_gamma   90.00
#
_symmetry.space_group_name_H-M   'P 1'
#
loop_
_entity.id
_entity.type
_entity.pdbx_description
1 polymer ?
#
loop_
_entity_poly.entity_id
_entity_poly.type
_entity_poly.pdbx_seq_one_letter_code
_entity_poly.pdbx_strand_id
1 'polypeptide(L)'
;MVSLEWEIHELNAPLHEFSLLHREEIVGHFGEDCPGTKEISRRNLPWHGEFLPVPPALLPTRAVERMSACHSALHRALDHLFDRRLNSSWRHLATALRLEETILRFVDTSRRPNWLTICRPDVVLSGDAVSIVEPNAGTSCGFVSEADVLGRLFEAAPAIGDYLQAVGARRDDAVAAVAAHLFRRLRQAREPVSALILVMDFAADLQAYAGGYELMASELRRYGLRAEVAAVEDLEVGPSGVFHGGERCALLYRYAGEEPDPTDKFKLLAPCWTPPGPDTW
;
A
#
# COMPACT_ATOMS: atom_id res chain seq x y z
N MET A 1 -17.85 27.36 15.16
CA MET A 1 -16.68 26.68 14.58
C MET A 1 -17.19 25.96 13.35
N VAL A 2 -16.54 26.18 12.20
CA VAL A 2 -16.90 25.52 10.95
C VAL A 2 -16.42 24.07 11.00
N SER A 3 -17.26 23.11 10.60
CA SER A 3 -16.89 21.69 10.57
C SER A 3 -15.92 21.40 9.42
N LEU A 4 -15.07 20.40 9.61
CA LEU A 4 -14.13 19.94 8.58
C LEU A 4 -14.83 19.47 7.29
N GLU A 5 -16.00 18.84 7.42
CA GLU A 5 -16.85 18.47 6.27
C GLU A 5 -17.30 19.68 5.45
N TRP A 6 -17.73 20.76 6.12
CA TRP A 6 -18.09 22.00 5.42
C TRP A 6 -16.86 22.65 4.78
N GLU A 7 -15.71 22.64 5.46
CA GLU A 7 -14.45 23.16 4.90
C GLU A 7 -14.04 22.41 3.63
N ILE A 8 -14.18 21.08 3.60
CA ILE A 8 -13.98 20.26 2.39
C ILE A 8 -14.96 20.67 1.29
N HIS A 9 -16.24 20.87 1.63
CA HIS A 9 -17.25 21.27 0.65
C HIS A 9 -16.90 22.63 0.00
N GLU A 10 -16.59 23.64 0.81
CA GLU A 10 -16.24 24.97 0.31
C GLU A 10 -14.92 25.00 -0.46
N LEU A 11 -13.97 24.14 -0.11
CA LEU A 11 -12.72 24.00 -0.85
C LEU A 11 -12.94 23.42 -2.26
N ASN A 12 -13.90 22.49 -2.39
CA ASN A 12 -14.17 21.80 -3.65
C ASN A 12 -15.21 22.52 -4.53
N ALA A 13 -16.08 23.37 -3.97
CA ALA A 13 -17.10 24.08 -4.74
C ALA A 13 -16.51 24.95 -5.87
N PRO A 14 -15.46 25.79 -5.66
CA PRO A 14 -14.85 26.56 -6.73
C PRO A 14 -14.13 25.69 -7.77
N LEU A 15 -13.57 24.54 -7.37
CA LEU A 15 -12.97 23.60 -8.30
C LEU A 15 -14.03 22.96 -9.22
N HIS A 16 -15.22 22.69 -8.70
CA HIS A 16 -16.35 22.21 -9.50
C HIS A 16 -16.81 23.27 -10.50
N GLU A 17 -16.99 24.51 -10.06
CA GLU A 17 -17.35 25.63 -10.95
C GLU A 17 -16.29 25.86 -12.03
N PHE A 18 -15.00 25.87 -11.65
CA PHE A 18 -13.89 25.98 -12.57
C PHE A 18 -13.90 24.86 -13.62
N SER A 19 -14.17 23.63 -13.20
CA SER A 19 -14.21 22.46 -14.09
C SER A 19 -15.37 22.51 -15.09
N LEU A 20 -16.51 23.08 -14.71
CA LEU A 20 -17.63 23.31 -15.63
C LEU A 20 -17.26 24.36 -16.69
N LEU A 21 -16.54 25.41 -16.31
CA LEU A 21 -16.07 26.45 -17.24
C LEU A 21 -15.00 25.94 -18.21
N HIS A 22 -14.14 25.02 -17.77
CA HIS A 22 -13.03 24.46 -18.56
C HIS A 22 -13.32 23.04 -19.06
N ARG A 23 -14.61 22.69 -19.16
CA ARG A 23 -15.05 21.33 -19.49
C ARG A 23 -14.44 20.80 -20.79
N GLU A 24 -14.40 21.60 -21.85
CA GLU A 24 -13.87 21.18 -23.15
C GLU A 24 -12.38 20.81 -23.07
N GLU A 25 -11.61 21.57 -22.31
CA GLU A 25 -10.18 21.32 -22.10
C GLU A 25 -9.94 20.09 -21.24
N ILE A 26 -10.72 19.93 -20.17
CA ILE A 26 -10.67 18.74 -19.30
C ILE A 26 -11.04 17.49 -20.09
N VAL A 27 -12.10 17.54 -20.90
CA VAL A 27 -12.50 16.45 -21.80
C VAL A 27 -11.43 16.21 -22.86
N GLY A 28 -10.78 17.26 -23.39
CA GLY A 28 -9.65 17.12 -24.31
C GLY A 28 -8.42 16.42 -23.71
N HIS A 29 -8.35 16.30 -22.38
CA HIS A 29 -7.28 15.61 -21.67
C HIS A 29 -7.68 14.22 -21.14
N PHE A 30 -8.87 14.10 -20.53
CA PHE A 30 -9.37 12.88 -19.87
C PHE A 30 -10.53 12.20 -20.62
N GLY A 31 -10.89 12.68 -21.81
CA GLY A 31 -11.86 12.03 -22.68
C GLY A 31 -11.33 10.72 -23.28
N GLU A 32 -12.19 10.04 -24.04
CA GLU A 32 -11.80 8.84 -24.80
C GLU A 32 -10.66 9.19 -25.77
N ASP A 33 -9.65 8.33 -25.85
CA ASP A 33 -8.44 8.51 -26.68
C ASP A 33 -7.63 9.81 -26.48
N CYS A 34 -7.86 10.53 -25.37
CA CYS A 34 -7.11 11.73 -25.01
C CYS A 34 -5.80 11.39 -24.26
N PRO A 35 -4.85 12.34 -24.13
CA PRO A 35 -3.53 12.07 -23.55
C PRO A 35 -3.55 11.45 -22.15
N GLY A 36 -4.42 11.94 -21.26
CA GLY A 36 -4.56 11.43 -19.89
C GLY A 36 -5.08 9.99 -19.89
N THR A 37 -6.15 9.71 -20.63
CA THR A 37 -6.73 8.36 -20.75
C THR A 37 -5.76 7.39 -21.42
N LYS A 38 -5.03 7.80 -22.47
CA LYS A 38 -3.98 6.99 -23.09
C LYS A 38 -2.88 6.62 -22.10
N GLU A 39 -2.51 7.54 -21.22
CA GLU A 39 -1.50 7.29 -20.19
C GLU A 39 -2.01 6.32 -19.12
N ILE A 40 -3.28 6.46 -18.71
CA ILE A 40 -3.96 5.52 -17.81
C ILE A 40 -3.98 4.12 -18.42
N SER A 41 -4.39 3.99 -19.69
CA SER A 41 -4.40 2.71 -20.41
C SER A 41 -3.00 2.14 -20.59
N ARG A 42 -2.02 2.97 -20.97
CA ARG A 42 -0.60 2.54 -21.12
C ARG A 42 -0.03 1.96 -19.83
N ARG A 43 -0.43 2.53 -18.68
CA ARG A 43 0.01 2.08 -17.36
C ARG A 43 -0.88 1.01 -16.75
N ASN A 44 -1.93 0.58 -17.46
CA ASN A 44 -2.90 -0.40 -17.00
C ASN A 44 -3.48 -0.06 -15.61
N LEU A 45 -3.79 1.22 -15.38
CA LEU A 45 -4.32 1.66 -14.09
C LEU A 45 -5.75 1.13 -13.92
N PRO A 46 -6.04 0.34 -12.88
CA PRO A 46 -7.40 -0.08 -12.58
C PRO A 46 -8.22 1.13 -12.10
N TRP A 47 -9.37 1.36 -12.74
CA TRP A 47 -10.45 2.14 -12.15
C TRP A 47 -11.66 1.23 -11.92
N HIS A 48 -12.34 1.38 -10.79
CA HIS A 48 -13.61 0.70 -10.52
C HIS A 48 -14.75 1.68 -10.80
N GLY A 49 -15.59 1.36 -11.80
CA GLY A 49 -16.69 2.20 -12.26
C GLY A 49 -16.62 2.48 -13.76
N GLU A 50 -17.65 3.15 -14.29
CA GLU A 50 -17.70 3.54 -15.71
C GLU A 50 -16.83 4.79 -16.00
N PHE A 51 -16.46 5.58 -14.98
CA PHE A 51 -15.78 6.86 -15.14
C PHE A 51 -14.76 7.16 -14.02
N LEU A 52 -13.59 7.70 -14.38
CA LEU A 52 -12.65 8.32 -13.44
C LEU A 52 -13.26 9.64 -12.92
N PRO A 53 -13.32 9.89 -11.60
CA PRO A 53 -13.76 11.19 -11.08
C PRO A 53 -12.72 12.26 -11.44
N VAL A 54 -13.12 13.20 -12.30
CA VAL A 54 -12.31 14.36 -12.72
C VAL A 54 -13.15 15.61 -12.46
N PRO A 55 -12.62 16.63 -11.76
CA PRO A 55 -11.26 16.78 -11.21
C PRO A 55 -11.02 15.98 -9.90
N PRO A 56 -9.78 15.92 -9.37
CA PRO A 56 -9.51 15.29 -8.08
C PRO A 56 -10.18 16.06 -6.93
N ALA A 57 -10.52 15.36 -5.85
CA ALA A 57 -11.01 16.00 -4.63
C ALA A 57 -9.86 16.68 -3.86
N LEU A 58 -10.12 17.88 -3.36
CA LEU A 58 -9.21 18.62 -2.48
C LEU A 58 -9.52 18.33 -1.03
N LEU A 59 -8.47 18.24 -0.20
CA LEU A 59 -8.58 18.11 1.25
C LEU A 59 -7.81 19.25 1.92
N PRO A 60 -8.37 19.91 2.95
CA PRO A 60 -7.63 20.89 3.74
C PRO A 60 -6.56 20.19 4.57
N THR A 61 -5.44 20.87 4.85
CA THR A 61 -4.34 20.33 5.66
C THR A 61 -4.81 19.81 7.02
N ARG A 62 -5.79 20.48 7.62
CA ARG A 62 -6.40 20.06 8.89
C ARG A 62 -7.03 18.66 8.79
N ALA A 63 -7.57 18.26 7.64
CA ALA A 63 -8.12 16.91 7.45
C ALA A 63 -7.01 15.86 7.47
N VAL A 64 -5.91 16.13 6.77
CA VAL A 64 -4.72 15.26 6.73
C VAL A 64 -4.13 15.10 8.14
N GLU A 65 -4.01 16.19 8.90
CA GLU A 65 -3.54 16.17 10.29
C GLU A 65 -4.46 15.33 11.19
N ARG A 66 -5.77 15.43 11.02
CA ARG A 66 -6.75 14.65 11.79
C ARG A 66 -6.68 13.16 11.45
N MET A 67 -6.55 12.81 10.18
CA MET A 67 -6.34 11.43 9.74
C MET A 67 -5.04 10.86 10.31
N SER A 68 -3.93 11.61 10.24
CA SER A 68 -2.63 11.22 10.79
C SER A 68 -2.68 11.04 12.31
N ALA A 69 -3.36 11.94 13.03
CA ALA A 69 -3.54 11.82 14.47
C ALA A 69 -4.39 10.59 14.85
N CYS A 70 -5.46 10.32 14.09
CA CYS A 70 -6.32 9.15 14.27
C CYS A 70 -5.54 7.85 14.05
N HIS A 71 -4.76 7.78 12.96
CA HIS A 71 -3.89 6.65 12.66
C HIS A 71 -2.86 6.40 13.77
N SER A 72 -2.21 7.46 14.24
CA SER A 72 -1.26 7.38 15.35
C SER A 72 -1.90 6.93 16.67
N ALA A 73 -3.15 7.33 16.91
CA ALA A 73 -3.90 6.89 18.08
C ALA A 73 -4.26 5.39 18.00
N LEU A 74 -4.65 4.90 16.82
CA LEU A 74 -4.89 3.47 16.60
C LEU A 74 -3.64 2.63 16.86
N HIS A 75 -2.49 3.04 16.32
CA HIS A 75 -1.22 2.34 16.56
C HIS A 75 -0.91 2.22 18.07
N ARG A 76 -1.03 3.33 18.82
CA ARG A 76 -0.81 3.33 20.27
C ARG A 76 -1.84 2.47 21.02
N ALA A 77 -3.08 2.42 20.55
CA ALA A 77 -4.11 1.58 21.14
C ALA A 77 -3.80 0.08 20.94
N LEU A 78 -3.37 -0.31 19.74
CA LEU A 78 -2.94 -1.69 19.45
C LEU A 78 -1.73 -2.10 20.29
N ASP A 79 -0.74 -1.21 20.41
CA ASP A 79 0.40 -1.40 21.30
C ASP A 79 -0.04 -1.62 22.76
N HIS A 80 -0.93 -0.75 23.26
CA HIS A 80 -1.43 -0.88 24.63
C HIS A 80 -2.19 -2.19 24.85
N LEU A 81 -3.04 -2.59 23.90
CA LEU A 81 -3.78 -3.85 23.98
C LEU A 81 -2.82 -5.04 24.02
N PHE A 82 -1.83 -5.09 23.14
CA PHE A 82 -0.83 -6.15 23.12
C PHE A 82 -0.01 -6.20 24.41
N ASP A 83 0.53 -5.06 24.84
CA ASP A 83 1.43 -4.99 25.98
C ASP A 83 0.71 -5.25 27.30
N ARG A 84 -0.50 -4.69 27.48
CA ARG A 84 -1.21 -4.69 28.77
C ARG A 84 -2.30 -5.74 28.88
N ARG A 85 -3.12 -5.91 27.83
CA ARG A 85 -4.25 -6.86 27.88
C ARG A 85 -3.82 -8.27 27.50
N LEU A 86 -2.90 -8.39 26.56
CA LEU A 86 -2.40 -9.68 26.06
C LEU A 86 -1.07 -10.09 26.69
N ASN A 87 -0.54 -9.29 27.62
CA ASN A 87 0.72 -9.53 28.34
C ASN A 87 1.90 -9.79 27.40
N SER A 88 1.98 -9.04 26.29
CA SER A 88 3.03 -9.19 25.27
C SER A 88 3.15 -10.61 24.70
N SER A 89 2.05 -11.37 24.66
CA SER A 89 2.05 -12.78 24.23
C SER A 89 1.39 -12.94 22.86
N TRP A 90 2.19 -13.42 21.90
CA TRP A 90 1.68 -13.85 20.59
C TRP A 90 0.63 -14.95 20.68
N ARG A 91 0.76 -15.87 21.65
CA ARG A 91 -0.25 -16.91 21.87
C ARG A 91 -1.58 -16.30 22.29
N HIS A 92 -1.58 -15.35 23.23
CA HIS A 92 -2.81 -14.66 23.63
C HIS A 92 -3.42 -13.84 22.50
N LEU A 93 -2.57 -13.18 21.70
CA LEU A 93 -3.03 -12.46 20.50
C LEU A 93 -3.69 -13.41 19.50
N ALA A 94 -3.05 -14.52 19.16
CA ALA A 94 -3.60 -15.51 18.24
C ALA A 94 -4.92 -16.10 18.77
N THR A 95 -5.01 -16.41 20.07
CA THR A 95 -6.26 -16.83 20.69
C THR A 95 -7.35 -15.75 20.59
N ALA A 96 -7.01 -14.48 20.84
CA ALA A 96 -7.96 -13.37 20.75
C ALA A 96 -8.48 -13.15 19.31
N LEU A 97 -7.59 -13.31 18.33
CA LEU A 97 -7.90 -13.25 16.90
C LEU A 97 -8.50 -14.56 16.35
N ARG A 98 -8.59 -15.61 17.17
CA ARG A 98 -9.03 -16.96 16.78
C ARG A 98 -8.25 -17.52 15.59
N LEU A 99 -6.95 -17.22 15.53
CA LEU A 99 -6.07 -17.79 14.51
C LEU A 99 -5.93 -19.29 14.72
N GLU A 100 -5.86 -20.03 13.61
CA GLU A 100 -5.54 -21.44 13.64
C GLU A 100 -4.13 -21.68 14.22
N GLU A 101 -3.95 -22.80 14.92
CA GLU A 101 -2.66 -23.13 15.54
C GLU A 101 -1.54 -23.32 14.51
N THR A 102 -1.89 -23.69 13.28
CA THR A 102 -0.98 -23.77 12.13
C THR A 102 -0.37 -22.41 11.79
N ILE A 103 -1.13 -21.31 11.88
CA ILE A 103 -0.68 -19.94 11.57
C ILE A 103 0.42 -19.49 12.54
N LEU A 104 0.33 -19.90 13.81
CA LEU A 104 1.33 -19.56 14.83
C LEU A 104 2.75 -20.03 14.49
N ARG A 105 2.89 -21.04 13.61
CA ARG A 105 4.20 -21.55 13.16
C ARG A 105 4.94 -20.56 12.26
N PHE A 106 4.22 -19.61 11.64
CA PHE A 106 4.79 -18.57 10.78
C PHE A 106 5.10 -17.27 11.53
N VAL A 107 4.74 -17.19 12.81
CA VAL A 107 4.96 -16.00 13.64
C VAL A 107 6.33 -16.08 14.31
N ASP A 108 7.20 -15.11 14.03
CA ASP A 108 8.41 -14.91 14.81
C ASP A 108 8.05 -14.33 16.19
N THR A 109 7.82 -15.23 17.14
CA THR A 109 7.41 -14.86 18.50
C THR A 109 8.47 -14.08 19.28
N SER A 110 9.73 -14.04 18.81
CA SER A 110 10.78 -13.24 19.41
C SER A 110 10.68 -11.74 19.09
N ARG A 111 9.92 -11.39 18.05
CA ARG A 111 9.70 -10.01 17.63
C ARG A 111 8.37 -9.50 18.15
N ARG A 112 8.32 -8.23 18.52
CA ARG A 112 7.04 -7.53 18.77
C ARG A 112 6.23 -7.49 17.46
N PRO A 113 4.90 -7.61 17.51
CA PRO A 113 4.07 -7.33 16.34
C PRO A 113 4.38 -5.94 15.80
N ASN A 114 4.59 -5.84 14.49
CA ASN A 114 4.81 -4.56 13.83
C ASN A 114 3.51 -4.15 13.13
N TRP A 115 2.62 -3.56 13.92
CA TRP A 115 1.33 -3.09 13.44
C TRP A 115 1.52 -2.03 12.37
N LEU A 116 0.70 -2.03 11.33
CA LEU A 116 0.52 -0.86 10.46
C LEU A 116 1.83 -0.35 9.84
N THR A 117 2.79 -1.25 9.59
CA THR A 117 4.13 -0.89 9.08
C THR A 117 4.03 -0.20 7.72
N ILE A 118 3.21 -0.80 6.86
CA ILE A 118 2.75 -0.30 5.57
C ILE A 118 1.29 -0.72 5.55
N CYS A 119 0.38 0.23 5.68
CA CYS A 119 -1.06 -0.04 5.73
C CYS A 119 -1.85 1.10 5.08
N ARG A 120 -3.04 0.77 4.58
CA ARG A 120 -3.92 1.73 3.91
C ARG A 120 -5.24 1.85 4.69
N PRO A 121 -5.26 2.61 5.81
CA PRO A 121 -6.49 2.73 6.59
C PRO A 121 -7.57 3.41 5.77
N ASP A 122 -8.71 2.74 5.63
CA ASP A 122 -9.91 3.32 5.04
C ASP A 122 -10.58 4.19 6.11
N VAL A 123 -10.78 5.46 5.77
CA VAL A 123 -11.24 6.49 6.70
C VAL A 123 -12.55 7.10 6.24
N VAL A 124 -13.44 7.36 7.20
CA VAL A 124 -14.66 8.13 6.98
C VAL A 124 -14.59 9.41 7.80
N LEU A 125 -14.99 10.51 7.16
CA LEU A 125 -15.11 11.83 7.77
C LEU A 125 -16.60 12.20 7.84
N SER A 126 -17.06 12.62 9.02
CA SER A 126 -18.42 13.14 9.23
C SER A 126 -18.37 14.29 10.23
N GLY A 127 -18.79 15.49 9.81
CA GLY A 127 -18.57 16.73 10.54
C GLY A 127 -17.07 16.99 10.77
N ASP A 128 -16.65 16.93 12.04
CA ASP A 128 -15.24 17.02 12.45
C ASP A 128 -14.63 15.66 12.84
N ALA A 129 -15.45 14.60 12.86
CA ALA A 129 -15.02 13.28 13.29
C ALA A 129 -14.32 12.54 12.14
N VAL A 130 -13.16 11.97 12.43
CA VAL A 130 -12.42 11.06 11.54
C VAL A 130 -12.37 9.69 12.19
N SER A 131 -12.96 8.71 11.53
CA SER A 131 -13.02 7.32 11.99
C SER A 131 -12.29 6.42 11.02
N ILE A 132 -11.43 5.55 11.54
CA ILE A 132 -10.85 4.45 10.76
C ILE A 132 -11.88 3.33 10.72
N VAL A 133 -12.34 2.99 9.51
CA VAL A 133 -13.30 1.90 9.27
C VAL A 133 -12.56 0.57 9.22
N GLU A 134 -11.45 0.54 8.47
CA GLU A 134 -10.62 -0.64 8.30
C GLU A 134 -9.15 -0.22 8.23
N PRO A 135 -8.23 -0.85 8.99
CA PRO A 135 -6.81 -0.49 8.95
C PRO A 135 -6.08 -0.96 7.69
N ASN A 136 -6.58 -1.98 6.99
CA ASN A 136 -5.91 -2.70 5.90
C ASN A 136 -4.41 -2.92 6.17
N ALA A 137 -4.12 -3.67 7.23
CA ALA A 137 -2.75 -3.95 7.69
C ALA A 137 -2.18 -5.26 7.12
N GLY A 138 -3.01 -6.09 6.47
CA GLY A 138 -2.60 -7.33 5.83
C GLY A 138 -2.01 -7.12 4.44
N THR A 139 -2.50 -6.11 3.71
CA THR A 139 -2.00 -5.72 2.40
C THR A 139 -1.01 -4.57 2.55
N SER A 140 0.18 -4.68 1.92
CA SER A 140 1.21 -3.64 2.03
C SER A 140 0.85 -2.46 1.11
N CYS A 141 -0.17 -1.68 1.46
CA CYS A 141 -0.57 -0.49 0.69
C CYS A 141 -0.79 -0.79 -0.81
N GLY A 142 -1.51 -1.86 -1.16
CA GLY A 142 -1.92 -2.08 -2.54
C GLY A 142 -2.59 -0.82 -3.11
N PHE A 143 -2.32 -0.52 -4.37
CA PHE A 143 -2.89 0.59 -5.15
C PHE A 143 -2.34 2.01 -4.87
N VAL A 144 -1.32 2.17 -4.02
CA VAL A 144 -0.73 3.51 -3.78
C VAL A 144 0.05 4.05 -4.98
N SER A 145 0.66 3.18 -5.78
CA SER A 145 1.33 3.58 -7.02
C SER A 145 0.36 4.17 -8.04
N GLU A 146 -0.86 3.66 -8.08
CA GLU A 146 -1.94 4.06 -8.97
C GLU A 146 -2.42 5.45 -8.57
N ALA A 147 -2.65 5.68 -7.26
CA ALA A 147 -3.00 6.99 -6.72
C ALA A 147 -1.92 8.05 -7.02
N ASP A 148 -0.64 7.71 -6.81
CA ASP A 148 0.49 8.61 -7.09
C ASP A 148 0.59 8.97 -8.58
N VAL A 149 0.36 8.00 -9.47
CA VAL A 149 0.35 8.22 -10.92
C VAL A 149 -0.84 9.09 -11.33
N LEU A 150 -2.04 8.78 -10.86
CA LEU A 150 -3.24 9.58 -11.13
C LEU A 150 -3.06 11.03 -10.64
N GLY A 151 -2.49 11.22 -9.45
CA GLY A 151 -2.15 12.54 -8.92
C GLY A 151 -1.24 13.32 -9.87
N ARG A 152 -0.19 12.69 -10.42
CA ARG A 152 0.69 13.32 -11.41
C ARG A 152 -0.02 13.63 -12.74
N LEU A 153 -0.99 12.82 -13.15
CA LEU A 153 -1.78 13.11 -14.34
C LEU A 153 -2.67 14.33 -14.14
N PHE A 154 -3.27 14.49 -12.96
CA PHE A 154 -4.01 15.71 -12.64
C PHE A 154 -3.12 16.95 -12.58
N GLU A 155 -1.92 16.83 -11.99
CA GLU A 155 -0.93 17.92 -11.98
C GLU A 155 -0.43 18.30 -13.39
N ALA A 156 -0.40 17.35 -14.33
CA ALA A 156 0.06 17.56 -15.70
C ALA A 156 -1.04 18.01 -16.68
N ALA A 157 -2.33 17.87 -16.31
CA ALA A 157 -3.45 18.31 -17.12
C ALA A 157 -3.53 19.84 -17.09
N PRO A 158 -3.58 20.58 -18.22
CA PRO A 158 -3.34 22.03 -18.19
C PRO A 158 -4.32 22.83 -17.31
N ALA A 159 -5.63 22.79 -17.58
CA ALA A 159 -6.63 23.46 -16.72
C ALA A 159 -6.59 23.01 -15.24
N ILE A 160 -6.51 21.71 -14.98
CA ILE A 160 -6.54 21.19 -13.60
C ILE A 160 -5.25 21.53 -12.87
N GLY A 161 -4.10 21.28 -13.49
CA GLY A 161 -2.77 21.56 -12.96
C GLY A 161 -2.58 23.04 -12.65
N ASP A 162 -3.01 23.94 -13.54
CA ASP A 162 -2.97 25.38 -13.32
C ASP A 162 -3.82 25.78 -12.10
N TYR A 163 -5.04 25.23 -11.98
CA TYR A 163 -5.89 25.48 -10.81
C TYR A 163 -5.24 24.95 -9.53
N LEU A 164 -4.77 23.69 -9.52
CA LEU A 164 -4.11 23.06 -8.38
C LEU A 164 -2.89 23.88 -7.93
N GLN A 165 -2.10 24.37 -8.88
CA GLN A 165 -0.97 25.25 -8.59
C GLN A 165 -1.42 26.58 -7.99
N ALA A 166 -2.47 27.21 -8.55
CA ALA A 166 -2.98 28.50 -8.09
C ALA A 166 -3.53 28.44 -6.65
N VAL A 167 -4.18 27.33 -6.26
CA VAL A 167 -4.70 27.13 -4.90
C VAL A 167 -3.67 26.52 -3.93
N GLY A 168 -2.44 26.25 -4.42
CA GLY A 168 -1.37 25.66 -3.60
C GLY A 168 -1.60 24.20 -3.22
N ALA A 169 -2.46 23.48 -3.95
CA ALA A 169 -2.68 22.06 -3.74
C ALA A 169 -1.43 21.25 -4.13
N ARG A 170 -1.19 20.18 -3.38
CA ARG A 170 -0.07 19.26 -3.57
C ARG A 170 -0.57 17.84 -3.31
N ARG A 171 -0.15 16.89 -4.15
CA ARG A 171 -0.31 15.47 -3.83
C ARG A 171 0.70 15.04 -2.77
N ASP A 172 0.34 14.04 -1.98
CA ASP A 172 1.33 13.23 -1.27
C ASP A 172 2.03 12.26 -2.23
N ASP A 173 3.25 11.85 -1.91
CA ASP A 173 4.01 10.86 -2.67
C ASP A 173 4.16 9.58 -1.85
N ALA A 174 3.13 8.73 -1.92
CA ALA A 174 3.04 7.54 -1.12
C ALA A 174 4.13 6.53 -1.49
N VAL A 175 4.49 6.42 -2.78
CA VAL A 175 5.55 5.52 -3.22
C VAL A 175 6.92 5.99 -2.72
N ALA A 176 7.19 7.30 -2.64
CA ALA A 176 8.42 7.78 -2.01
C ALA A 176 8.53 7.33 -0.54
N ALA A 177 7.42 7.36 0.20
CA ALA A 177 7.39 6.90 1.58
C ALA A 177 7.65 5.38 1.69
N VAL A 178 7.07 4.58 0.80
CA VAL A 178 7.34 3.12 0.70
C VAL A 178 8.79 2.87 0.32
N ALA A 179 9.33 3.56 -0.69
CA ALA A 179 10.72 3.42 -1.10
C ALA A 179 11.68 3.77 0.05
N ALA A 180 11.44 4.88 0.75
CA ALA A 180 12.21 5.25 1.94
C ALA A 180 12.13 4.18 3.05
N HIS A 181 10.97 3.53 3.22
CA HIS A 181 10.84 2.39 4.12
C HIS A 181 11.73 1.21 3.68
N LEU A 182 11.66 0.80 2.41
CA LEU A 182 12.44 -0.32 1.87
C LEU A 182 13.96 -0.05 1.95
N PHE A 183 14.41 1.18 1.67
CA PHE A 183 15.80 1.58 1.89
C PHE A 183 16.26 1.38 3.34
N ARG A 184 15.41 1.75 4.33
CA ARG A 184 15.73 1.51 5.75
C ARG A 184 15.83 0.02 6.05
N ARG A 185 14.98 -0.81 5.44
CA ARG A 185 14.99 -2.28 5.62
C ARG A 185 16.24 -2.93 5.04
N LEU A 186 16.66 -2.54 3.83
CA LEU A 186 17.93 -2.98 3.24
C LEU A 186 19.10 -2.65 4.16
N ARG A 187 19.17 -1.40 4.65
CA ARG A 187 20.23 -0.97 5.56
C ARG A 187 20.25 -1.75 6.88
N GLN A 188 19.08 -2.03 7.46
CA GLN A 188 18.96 -2.84 8.68
C GLN A 188 19.41 -4.28 8.45
N ALA A 189 19.12 -4.84 7.28
CA ALA A 189 19.59 -6.15 6.85
C ALA A 189 21.07 -6.17 6.41
N ARG A 190 21.72 -4.99 6.33
CA ARG A 190 23.09 -4.79 5.81
C ARG A 190 23.24 -5.19 4.34
N GLU A 191 22.16 -5.05 3.57
CA GLU A 191 22.14 -5.29 2.13
C GLU A 191 22.50 -4.01 1.36
N PRO A 192 23.14 -4.12 0.18
CA PRO A 192 23.38 -2.98 -0.69
C PRO A 192 22.07 -2.46 -1.30
N VAL A 193 22.05 -1.18 -1.70
CA VAL A 193 20.91 -0.56 -2.40
C VAL A 193 20.57 -1.25 -3.72
N SER A 194 21.57 -1.83 -4.39
CA SER A 194 21.40 -2.57 -5.64
C SER A 194 20.84 -3.99 -5.46
N ALA A 195 20.57 -4.42 -4.22
CA ALA A 195 20.03 -5.74 -3.96
C ALA A 195 18.59 -5.88 -4.49
N LEU A 196 18.26 -7.08 -4.97
CA LEU A 196 16.96 -7.39 -5.56
C LEU A 196 15.84 -7.33 -4.50
N ILE A 197 14.79 -6.57 -4.82
CA ILE A 197 13.52 -6.55 -4.10
C ILE A 197 12.45 -7.13 -5.01
N LEU A 198 11.65 -8.06 -4.50
CA LEU A 198 10.51 -8.59 -5.26
C LEU A 198 9.21 -7.96 -4.79
N VAL A 199 8.47 -7.39 -5.73
CA VAL A 199 7.04 -7.07 -5.58
C VAL A 199 6.28 -8.34 -5.96
N MET A 200 5.67 -9.02 -5.00
CA MET A 200 5.23 -10.40 -5.20
C MET A 200 3.82 -10.67 -4.65
N ASP A 201 3.18 -11.68 -5.23
CA ASP A 201 2.06 -12.43 -4.66
C ASP A 201 1.96 -13.78 -5.35
N PHE A 202 0.90 -14.56 -5.09
CA PHE A 202 0.66 -15.80 -5.83
C PHE A 202 0.41 -15.52 -7.32
N ALA A 203 0.76 -16.47 -8.18
CA ALA A 203 0.60 -16.35 -9.63
C ALA A 203 -0.84 -16.00 -10.05
N ALA A 204 -1.84 -16.52 -9.34
CA ALA A 204 -3.25 -16.21 -9.60
C ALA A 204 -3.59 -14.72 -9.36
N ASP A 205 -3.07 -14.15 -8.27
CA ASP A 205 -3.30 -12.74 -7.91
C ASP A 205 -2.52 -11.79 -8.84
N LEU A 206 -1.31 -12.19 -9.24
CA LEU A 206 -0.55 -11.48 -10.25
C LEU A 206 -1.32 -11.43 -11.58
N GLN A 207 -1.96 -12.52 -12.00
CA GLN A 207 -2.76 -12.53 -13.23
C GLN A 207 -4.01 -11.64 -13.11
N ALA A 208 -4.67 -11.66 -11.96
CA ALA A 208 -5.88 -10.88 -11.72
C ALA A 208 -5.62 -9.37 -11.71
N TYR A 209 -4.43 -8.93 -11.24
CA TYR A 209 -4.10 -7.51 -11.06
C TYR A 209 -2.73 -7.12 -11.67
N ALA A 210 -2.31 -7.76 -12.76
CA ALA A 210 -0.94 -7.67 -13.31
C ALA A 210 -0.41 -6.23 -13.49
N GLY A 211 -1.30 -5.30 -13.86
CA GLY A 211 -0.94 -3.88 -14.03
C GLY A 211 -0.42 -3.21 -12.75
N GLY A 212 -1.01 -3.49 -11.60
CA GLY A 212 -0.66 -2.83 -10.33
C GLY A 212 0.72 -3.24 -9.82
N TYR A 213 1.07 -4.52 -9.92
CA TYR A 213 2.37 -5.04 -9.47
C TYR A 213 3.54 -4.46 -10.28
N GLU A 214 3.43 -4.49 -11.62
CA GLU A 214 4.45 -3.94 -12.51
C GLU A 214 4.58 -2.43 -12.35
N LEU A 215 3.45 -1.73 -12.14
CA LEU A 215 3.46 -0.32 -11.86
C LEU A 215 4.21 -0.02 -10.56
N MET A 216 3.92 -0.73 -9.48
CA MET A 216 4.62 -0.55 -8.22
C MET A 216 6.12 -0.82 -8.35
N ALA A 217 6.52 -1.90 -9.02
CA ALA A 217 7.93 -2.19 -9.27
C ALA A 217 8.61 -1.10 -10.13
N SER A 218 7.92 -0.58 -11.14
CA SER A 218 8.40 0.55 -11.95
C SER A 218 8.57 1.83 -11.13
N GLU A 219 7.61 2.16 -10.27
CA GLU A 219 7.67 3.36 -9.43
C GLU A 219 8.73 3.25 -8.32
N LEU A 220 8.95 2.06 -7.75
CA LEU A 220 10.09 1.83 -6.86
C LEU A 220 11.44 2.01 -7.57
N ARG A 221 11.54 1.55 -8.83
CA ARG A 221 12.73 1.78 -9.68
C ARG A 221 12.96 3.26 -9.96
N ARG A 222 11.91 4.07 -10.11
CA ARG A 222 12.00 5.54 -10.22
C ARG A 222 12.69 6.17 -9.01
N TYR A 223 12.59 5.55 -7.83
CA TYR A 223 13.27 5.97 -6.60
C TYR A 223 14.65 5.31 -6.38
N GLY A 224 15.17 4.58 -7.36
CA GLY A 224 16.52 3.99 -7.32
C GLY A 224 16.61 2.64 -6.62
N LEU A 225 15.48 1.98 -6.32
CA LEU A 225 15.46 0.60 -5.84
C LEU A 225 15.50 -0.37 -7.02
N ARG A 226 16.18 -1.51 -6.87
CA ARG A 226 16.08 -2.61 -7.83
C ARG A 226 14.87 -3.48 -7.48
N ALA A 227 13.74 -3.23 -8.13
CA ALA A 227 12.49 -3.94 -7.91
C ALA A 227 12.02 -4.70 -9.16
N GLU A 228 11.61 -5.96 -8.98
CA GLU A 228 11.07 -6.84 -10.02
C GLU A 228 9.78 -7.51 -9.52
N VAL A 229 8.91 -7.94 -10.43
CA VAL A 229 7.69 -8.68 -10.09
C VAL A 229 7.94 -10.17 -10.25
N ALA A 230 7.51 -10.97 -9.27
CA ALA A 230 7.63 -12.43 -9.33
C ALA A 230 6.48 -13.10 -8.57
N ALA A 231 6.05 -14.28 -9.05
CA ALA A 231 5.10 -15.10 -8.32
C ALA A 231 5.78 -15.81 -7.15
N VAL A 232 5.04 -16.13 -6.09
CA VAL A 232 5.51 -17.05 -5.02
C VAL A 232 6.06 -18.35 -5.61
N GLU A 233 5.39 -18.86 -6.64
CA GLU A 233 5.69 -20.11 -7.32
C GLU A 233 7.02 -20.07 -8.10
N ASP A 234 7.53 -18.89 -8.42
CA ASP A 234 8.81 -18.69 -9.10
C ASP A 234 10.00 -18.55 -8.13
N LEU A 235 9.74 -18.66 -6.82
CA LEU A 235 10.75 -18.50 -5.78
C LEU A 235 11.41 -19.82 -5.43
N GLU A 236 12.73 -19.81 -5.36
CA GLU A 236 13.53 -20.91 -4.85
C GLU A 236 13.92 -20.64 -3.40
N VAL A 237 13.64 -21.58 -2.50
CA VAL A 237 14.03 -21.46 -1.08
C VAL A 237 15.24 -22.34 -0.81
N GLY A 238 16.33 -21.71 -0.42
CA GLY A 238 17.60 -22.36 -0.08
C GLY A 238 18.03 -22.10 1.36
N PRO A 239 19.14 -22.74 1.79
CA PRO A 239 19.65 -22.61 3.16
C PRO A 239 20.12 -21.19 3.53
N SER A 240 20.39 -20.34 2.53
CA SER A 240 20.89 -18.97 2.70
C SER A 240 19.86 -17.88 2.39
N GLY A 241 18.62 -18.25 2.03
CA GLY A 241 17.53 -17.31 1.79
C GLY A 241 16.60 -17.71 0.64
N VAL A 242 15.91 -16.71 0.13
CA VAL A 242 14.99 -16.81 -1.00
C VAL A 242 15.67 -16.29 -2.26
N PHE A 243 15.45 -16.98 -3.38
CA PHE A 243 16.09 -16.72 -4.66
C PHE A 243 15.05 -16.60 -5.78
N HIS A 244 15.39 -15.82 -6.79
CA HIS A 244 14.62 -15.69 -8.03
C HIS A 244 15.59 -15.59 -9.20
N GLY A 245 15.43 -16.47 -10.20
CA GLY A 245 16.36 -16.56 -11.34
C GLY A 245 17.81 -16.83 -10.92
N GLY A 246 18.02 -17.55 -9.82
CA GLY A 246 19.35 -17.84 -9.26
C GLY A 246 20.00 -16.68 -8.46
N GLU A 247 19.36 -15.52 -8.34
CA GLU A 247 19.84 -14.40 -7.54
C GLU A 247 19.12 -14.33 -6.18
N ARG A 248 19.86 -14.00 -5.11
CA ARG A 248 19.28 -13.86 -3.77
C ARG A 248 18.45 -12.60 -3.66
N CYS A 249 17.22 -12.75 -3.17
CA CYS A 249 16.32 -11.63 -2.89
C CYS A 249 16.64 -11.06 -1.50
N ALA A 250 16.85 -9.75 -1.42
CA ALA A 250 17.11 -9.07 -0.16
C ALA A 250 15.83 -8.76 0.62
N LEU A 251 14.75 -8.39 -0.08
CA LEU A 251 13.44 -8.13 0.50
C LEU A 251 12.33 -8.68 -0.39
N LEU A 252 11.27 -9.14 0.25
CA LEU A 252 10.00 -9.51 -0.38
C LEU A 252 8.94 -8.50 0.04
N TYR A 253 8.27 -7.89 -0.93
CA TYR A 253 7.21 -6.92 -0.74
C TYR A 253 5.89 -7.51 -1.26
N ARG A 254 5.05 -8.01 -0.35
CA ARG A 254 3.73 -8.55 -0.69
C ARG A 254 2.74 -7.40 -0.97
N TYR A 255 2.34 -7.24 -2.22
CA TYR A 255 1.57 -6.06 -2.68
C TYR A 255 0.12 -6.08 -2.18
N ALA A 256 -0.62 -7.18 -2.42
CA ALA A 256 -2.04 -7.31 -2.08
C ALA A 256 -2.29 -8.44 -1.06
N GLY A 257 -1.24 -8.92 -0.40
CA GLY A 257 -1.23 -10.19 0.31
C GLY A 257 -2.43 -10.41 1.23
N GLU A 258 -3.34 -11.28 0.79
CA GLU A 258 -4.36 -11.87 1.65
C GLU A 258 -3.75 -12.95 2.56
N GLU A 259 -4.57 -13.42 3.52
CA GLU A 259 -4.19 -14.33 4.59
C GLU A 259 -3.36 -15.52 4.09
N PRO A 260 -2.34 -15.96 4.85
CA PRO A 260 -1.64 -17.20 4.53
C PRO A 260 -2.65 -18.34 4.56
N ASP A 261 -2.77 -19.03 3.43
CA ASP A 261 -3.73 -20.10 3.18
C ASP A 261 -3.88 -21.08 4.35
N PRO A 262 -5.01 -21.00 5.09
CA PRO A 262 -5.24 -21.82 6.27
C PRO A 262 -5.57 -23.29 5.92
N THR A 263 -5.73 -23.63 4.63
CA THR A 263 -6.30 -24.91 4.20
C THR A 263 -5.37 -25.81 3.38
N ASP A 264 -4.05 -25.65 3.49
CA ASP A 264 -3.04 -26.49 2.78
C ASP A 264 -3.20 -26.50 1.23
N LYS A 265 -3.88 -25.51 0.64
CA LYS A 265 -4.00 -25.34 -0.82
C LYS A 265 -2.64 -25.02 -1.46
N PHE A 266 -1.73 -24.38 -0.74
CA PHE A 266 -0.39 -24.01 -1.18
C PHE A 266 0.68 -24.67 -0.31
N LYS A 267 0.93 -25.97 -0.57
CA LYS A 267 2.00 -26.77 0.07
C LYS A 267 3.40 -26.11 0.05
N LEU A 268 3.63 -25.16 -0.86
CA LEU A 268 4.89 -24.43 -1.03
C LEU A 268 5.17 -23.39 0.07
N LEU A 269 4.16 -23.01 0.86
CA LEU A 269 4.32 -22.10 2.01
C LEU A 269 4.57 -22.82 3.34
N ALA A 270 4.73 -24.15 3.35
CA ALA A 270 5.09 -24.87 4.57
C ALA A 270 6.45 -24.36 5.09
N PRO A 271 6.61 -24.13 6.42
CA PRO A 271 7.90 -23.74 6.97
C PRO A 271 8.94 -24.82 6.63
N CYS A 272 10.16 -24.40 6.25
CA CYS A 272 11.31 -25.28 6.11
C CYS A 272 11.75 -25.76 7.51
N TRP A 273 10.93 -26.57 8.17
CA TRP A 273 11.28 -27.17 9.44
C TRP A 273 11.87 -28.56 9.19
N THR A 274 13.19 -28.65 9.28
CA THR A 274 13.85 -29.93 9.58
C THR A 274 13.71 -30.15 11.09
N PRO A 275 13.02 -31.20 11.55
CA PRO A 275 13.06 -31.56 12.96
C PRO A 275 14.51 -31.79 13.40
N PRO A 276 14.90 -31.46 14.64
CA PRO A 276 16.08 -32.07 15.21
C PRO A 276 15.87 -33.59 15.14
N GLY A 277 16.83 -34.30 14.52
CA GLY A 277 16.80 -35.75 14.48
C GLY A 277 16.79 -36.34 15.91
N PRO A 278 16.32 -37.58 16.08
CA PRO A 278 16.20 -38.22 17.40
C PRO A 278 17.53 -38.41 18.17
N ASP A 279 18.66 -38.01 17.61
CA ASP A 279 20.01 -38.29 18.14
C ASP A 279 20.74 -37.05 18.70
N THR A 280 20.04 -35.96 19.04
CA THR A 280 20.63 -34.84 19.80
C THR A 280 19.97 -34.67 21.17
N TRP A 281 20.29 -35.59 22.07
CA TRP A 281 20.37 -35.39 23.53
C TRP A 281 21.58 -36.15 24.07
#